data_AF-A0A940NNE5-F1
#
_entry.id   AF-A0A940NNE5-F1
#
_cell.length_a   1.000
_cell.length_b   1.000
_cell.length_c   1.000
_cell.angle_alpha   90.00
_cell.angle_beta   90.00
_cell.angle_gamma   90.00
#
_symmetry.space_group_name_H-M   'P 1'
#
loop_
_entity.id
_entity.type
_entity.pdbx_description
1 polymer ?
#
loop_
_entity_poly.entity_id
_entity_poly.type
_entity_poly.pdbx_seq_one_letter_code
_entity_poly.pdbx_strand_id
1 'polypeptide(L)'
;MIYCLCALLAVLLAAAVYKIVHLKKSAREITAAFADRLHTDTNTRIDISTRDKDMCALADSINCQLRILREEHLRYYQGDRELKNAVTNISHDLRTPLTAICGYLYMIEKTDDRAAVDRYLSFIAERTEAMKQLTEELFRYSVIQTEDTEAVLEDVNVNQALEDSIM
;
A
#
# COMPACT_ATOMS: atom_id res chain seq x y z
N MET A 1 14.21 -43.17 -52.23
CA MET A 1 14.94 -42.03 -51.63
C MET A 1 14.06 -40.80 -51.50
N ILE A 2 13.52 -40.25 -52.60
CA ILE A 2 12.65 -39.06 -52.59
C ILE A 2 11.40 -39.25 -51.71
N TYR A 3 10.67 -40.35 -51.88
CA TYR A 3 9.45 -40.62 -51.08
C TYR A 3 9.73 -40.73 -49.57
N CYS A 4 10.86 -41.32 -49.17
CA CYS A 4 11.26 -41.40 -47.76
C CYS A 4 11.58 -40.01 -47.21
N LEU A 5 12.22 -39.15 -48.01
CA LEU A 5 12.57 -37.78 -47.63
C LEU A 5 11.30 -36.91 -47.50
N CYS A 6 10.35 -37.05 -48.43
CA CYS A 6 9.04 -36.39 -48.34
C CYS A 6 8.25 -36.85 -47.10
N ALA A 7 8.25 -38.16 -46.79
CA ALA A 7 7.58 -38.68 -45.60
C ALA A 7 8.20 -38.15 -44.30
N LEU A 8 9.53 -38.12 -44.21
CA LEU A 8 10.24 -37.57 -43.04
C LEU A 8 9.95 -36.08 -42.86
N LEU A 9 9.93 -35.31 -43.96
CA LEU A 9 9.63 -33.88 -43.94
C LEU A 9 8.17 -33.61 -43.52
N ALA A 10 7.22 -34.43 -43.97
CA ALA A 10 5.82 -34.36 -43.54
C ALA A 10 5.65 -34.65 -42.04
N VAL A 11 6.37 -35.62 -41.49
CA VAL A 11 6.36 -35.93 -40.05
C VAL A 11 6.94 -34.77 -39.23
N LEU A 12 8.05 -34.18 -39.66
CA LEU A 12 8.64 -33.02 -39.00
C LEU A 12 7.71 -31.81 -39.01
N LEU A 13 7.04 -31.54 -40.13
CA LEU A 13 6.04 -30.47 -40.23
C LEU A 13 4.85 -30.73 -39.29
N ALA A 14 4.33 -31.95 -39.25
CA ALA A 14 3.23 -32.31 -38.36
C ALA A 14 3.61 -32.14 -36.87
N ALA A 15 4.82 -32.56 -36.48
CA ALA A 15 5.34 -32.37 -35.13
C ALA A 15 5.51 -30.88 -34.76
N ALA A 16 5.99 -30.06 -35.70
CA ALA A 16 6.13 -28.62 -35.51
C ALA A 16 4.77 -27.93 -35.35
N VAL A 17 3.79 -28.27 -36.19
CA VAL A 17 2.41 -27.74 -36.07
C VAL A 17 1.79 -28.16 -34.74
N TYR A 18 1.96 -29.41 -34.33
CA TYR A 18 1.48 -29.90 -33.03
C TYR A 18 2.05 -29.07 -31.88
N LYS A 19 3.37 -28.86 -31.85
CA LYS A 19 4.05 -28.00 -30.85
C LYS A 19 3.48 -26.58 -30.84
N ILE A 20 3.32 -25.95 -32.00
CA ILE A 20 2.82 -24.57 -32.12
C ILE A 20 1.39 -24.46 -31.60
N VAL A 21 0.51 -25.41 -31.96
CA VAL A 21 -0.88 -25.42 -31.50
C VAL A 21 -0.94 -25.59 -29.98
N HIS A 22 -0.11 -26.47 -29.41
CA HIS A 22 -0.05 -26.70 -27.97
C HIS A 22 0.43 -25.45 -27.22
N LEU A 23 1.49 -24.80 -27.69
CA LEU A 23 2.01 -23.53 -27.13
C LEU A 23 0.96 -22.41 -27.19
N LYS A 24 0.29 -22.24 -28.34
CA LYS A 24 -0.79 -21.24 -28.48
C LYS A 24 -1.99 -21.51 -27.59
N LYS A 25 -2.25 -22.78 -27.24
CA LYS A 25 -3.32 -23.14 -26.30
C LYS A 25 -2.92 -22.72 -24.87
N SER A 26 -1.71 -23.07 -24.44
CA SER A 26 -1.19 -22.71 -23.11
C SER A 26 -1.08 -21.21 -22.90
N ALA A 27 -0.59 -20.46 -23.89
CA ALA A 27 -0.55 -19.00 -23.81
C ALA A 27 -1.96 -18.40 -23.63
N ARG A 28 -2.97 -18.92 -24.34
CA ARG A 28 -4.36 -18.48 -24.17
C ARG A 28 -4.94 -18.82 -22.80
N GLU A 29 -4.62 -19.99 -22.26
CA GLU A 29 -5.02 -20.37 -20.89
C GLU A 29 -4.42 -19.39 -19.85
N ILE A 30 -3.13 -19.05 -19.99
CA ILE A 30 -2.47 -18.05 -19.13
C ILE A 30 -3.15 -16.68 -19.28
N THR A 31 -3.40 -16.20 -20.50
CA THR A 31 -4.04 -14.90 -20.72
C THR A 31 -5.45 -14.83 -20.14
N ALA A 32 -6.26 -15.88 -20.33
CA ALA A 32 -7.61 -15.95 -19.79
C ALA A 32 -7.59 -15.98 -18.25
N ALA A 33 -6.74 -16.82 -17.68
CA ALA A 33 -6.59 -16.91 -16.23
C ALA A 33 -6.05 -15.61 -15.63
N PHE A 34 -5.09 -14.94 -16.28
CA PHE A 34 -4.57 -13.66 -15.83
C PHE A 34 -5.62 -12.55 -15.86
N ALA A 35 -6.42 -12.47 -16.94
CA ALA A 35 -7.50 -11.49 -17.05
C ALA A 35 -8.58 -11.70 -15.98
N ASP A 36 -8.95 -12.94 -15.69
CA ASP A 36 -9.91 -13.28 -14.63
C ASP A 36 -9.37 -12.90 -13.23
N ARG A 37 -8.08 -13.15 -12.99
CA ARG A 37 -7.38 -12.83 -11.73
C ARG A 37 -7.22 -11.34 -11.46
N LEU A 38 -7.20 -10.52 -12.50
CA LEU A 38 -7.09 -9.07 -12.36
C LEU A 38 -8.37 -8.46 -11.78
N HIS A 39 -9.51 -9.14 -11.95
CA HIS A 39 -10.83 -8.65 -11.51
C HIS A 39 -11.40 -9.43 -10.31
N THR A 40 -10.74 -10.50 -9.88
CA THR A 40 -11.25 -11.41 -8.85
C THR A 40 -10.21 -11.62 -7.75
N ASP A 41 -10.55 -11.27 -6.51
CA ASP A 41 -9.74 -11.46 -5.29
C ASP A 41 -9.65 -12.96 -4.88
N THR A 42 -9.16 -13.80 -5.79
CA THR A 42 -9.03 -15.23 -5.56
C THR A 42 -7.56 -15.66 -5.48
N ASN A 43 -7.24 -16.40 -4.42
CA ASN A 43 -5.89 -16.88 -4.14
C ASN A 43 -5.52 -18.17 -4.90
N THR A 44 -6.35 -18.62 -5.84
CA THR A 44 -6.01 -19.79 -6.66
C THR A 44 -4.84 -19.46 -7.60
N ARG A 45 -4.10 -20.49 -8.03
CA ARG A 45 -2.92 -20.33 -8.90
C ARG A 45 -3.37 -20.34 -10.36
N ILE A 46 -2.63 -19.68 -11.26
CA ILE A 46 -2.75 -19.96 -12.69
C ILE A 46 -2.11 -21.33 -12.92
N ASP A 47 -2.96 -22.33 -13.17
CA ASP A 47 -2.56 -23.67 -13.56
C ASP A 47 -2.79 -23.85 -15.06
N ILE A 48 -1.87 -24.53 -15.72
CA ILE A 48 -1.89 -24.69 -17.18
C ILE A 48 -1.94 -26.18 -17.52
N SER A 49 -2.69 -26.54 -18.56
CA SER A 49 -2.89 -27.95 -18.92
C SER A 49 -1.66 -28.58 -19.58
N THR A 50 -0.59 -27.80 -19.81
CA THR A 50 0.61 -28.23 -20.53
C THR A 50 1.72 -28.67 -19.58
N ARG A 51 2.53 -29.64 -20.05
CA ARG A 51 3.79 -30.06 -19.40
C ARG A 51 5.01 -29.43 -20.07
N ASP A 52 4.82 -28.48 -20.97
CA ASP A 52 5.92 -27.75 -21.59
C ASP A 52 6.65 -26.90 -20.54
N LYS A 53 7.94 -27.18 -20.37
CA LYS A 53 8.74 -26.63 -19.28
C LYS A 53 8.80 -25.09 -19.31
N ASP A 54 8.89 -24.50 -20.50
CA ASP A 54 9.00 -23.04 -20.65
C ASP A 54 7.66 -22.37 -20.31
N MET A 55 6.54 -22.98 -20.68
CA MET A 55 5.22 -22.50 -20.30
C MET A 55 4.94 -22.64 -18.79
N CYS A 56 5.37 -23.75 -18.17
CA CYS A 56 5.27 -23.90 -16.71
C CYS A 56 6.10 -22.84 -15.99
N ALA A 57 7.33 -22.59 -16.44
CA ALA A 57 8.19 -21.55 -15.86
C ALA A 57 7.57 -20.15 -16.02
N LEU A 58 6.94 -19.87 -17.17
CA LEU A 58 6.23 -18.60 -17.39
C LEU A 58 5.03 -18.46 -16.44
N ALA A 59 4.20 -19.49 -16.31
CA ALA A 59 3.06 -19.49 -15.39
C ALA A 59 3.53 -19.27 -13.94
N ASP A 60 4.61 -19.90 -13.52
CA ASP A 60 5.20 -19.72 -12.19
C ASP A 60 5.70 -18.30 -11.95
N SER A 61 6.38 -17.72 -12.93
CA SER A 61 6.83 -16.31 -12.88
C SER A 61 5.65 -15.35 -12.74
N ILE A 62 4.58 -15.56 -13.51
CA ILE A 62 3.36 -14.74 -13.43
C ILE A 62 2.69 -14.90 -12.07
N ASN A 63 2.59 -16.12 -11.54
CA ASN A 63 2.05 -16.36 -10.20
C ASN A 63 2.86 -15.64 -9.11
N CYS A 64 4.19 -15.61 -9.25
CA CYS A 64 5.05 -14.87 -8.34
C CYS A 64 4.77 -13.36 -8.40
N GLN A 65 4.68 -12.79 -9.61
CA GLN A 65 4.37 -11.37 -9.80
C GLN A 65 2.97 -11.01 -9.28
N LEU A 66 1.96 -11.85 -9.51
CA LEU A 66 0.61 -11.66 -8.98
C LEU A 66 0.61 -11.65 -7.44
N ARG A 67 1.44 -12.48 -6.80
CA ARG A 67 1.57 -12.48 -5.34
C ARG A 67 2.18 -11.16 -4.84
N ILE A 68 3.28 -10.72 -5.45
CA ILE A 68 3.93 -9.45 -5.10
C ILE A 68 2.95 -8.29 -5.27
N LEU A 69 2.27 -8.21 -6.43
CA LEU A 69 1.28 -7.18 -6.71
C LEU A 69 0.16 -7.14 -5.66
N ARG A 70 -0.31 -8.30 -5.19
CA ARG A 70 -1.34 -8.39 -4.14
C ARG A 70 -0.84 -7.92 -2.78
N GLU A 71 0.38 -8.30 -2.42
CA GLU A 71 1.03 -7.85 -1.18
C GLU A 71 1.19 -6.31 -1.20
N GLU A 72 1.65 -5.75 -2.32
CA GLU A 72 1.74 -4.29 -2.52
C GLU A 72 0.38 -3.60 -2.49
N HIS A 73 -0.62 -4.16 -3.18
CA HIS A 73 -1.97 -3.61 -3.21
C HIS A 73 -2.61 -3.62 -1.83
N LEU A 74 -2.47 -4.71 -1.07
CA LEU A 74 -2.98 -4.80 0.30
C LEU A 74 -2.30 -3.77 1.21
N ARG A 75 -0.97 -3.65 1.12
CA ARG A 75 -0.18 -2.66 1.88
C ARG A 75 -0.62 -1.23 1.54
N TYR A 76 -0.80 -0.92 0.26
CA TYR A 76 -1.30 0.38 -0.20
C TYR A 76 -2.69 0.68 0.34
N TYR A 77 -3.64 -0.26 0.22
CA TYR A 77 -5.01 -0.08 0.70
C TYR A 77 -5.08 0.06 2.22
N GLN A 78 -4.24 -0.67 2.96
CA GLN A 78 -4.14 -0.53 4.41
C GLN A 78 -3.58 0.84 4.78
N GLY A 79 -2.47 1.27 4.17
CA GLY A 79 -1.88 2.59 4.39
C GLY A 79 -2.83 3.74 4.05
N ASP A 80 -3.51 3.69 2.90
CA ASP A 80 -4.52 4.69 2.51
C ASP A 80 -5.66 4.76 3.52
N ARG A 81 -6.16 3.61 3.97
CA ARG A 81 -7.23 3.55 4.98
C ARG A 81 -6.78 4.10 6.32
N GLU A 82 -5.57 3.77 6.77
CA GLU A 82 -5.01 4.26 8.03
C GLU A 82 -4.81 5.78 7.99
N LEU A 83 -4.22 6.31 6.91
CA LEU A 83 -4.06 7.75 6.71
C LEU A 83 -5.41 8.46 6.71
N LYS A 84 -6.41 7.94 5.99
CA LYS A 84 -7.76 8.51 5.95
C LYS A 84 -8.43 8.49 7.33
N ASN A 85 -8.24 7.44 8.10
CA ASN A 85 -8.73 7.35 9.48
C ASN A 85 -8.02 8.38 10.37
N ALA A 86 -6.69 8.51 10.29
CA ALA A 86 -5.91 9.47 11.04
C ALA A 86 -6.35 10.92 10.76
N VAL A 87 -6.51 11.27 9.47
CA VAL A 87 -7.03 12.58 9.04
C VAL A 87 -8.42 12.83 9.61
N THR A 88 -9.31 11.82 9.55
CA THR A 88 -10.68 11.94 10.07
C THR A 88 -10.67 12.19 11.58
N ASN A 89 -9.90 11.40 12.33
CA ASN A 89 -9.80 11.52 13.78
C ASN A 89 -9.25 12.88 14.19
N ILE A 90 -8.14 13.32 13.58
CA ILE A 90 -7.56 14.63 13.88
C ILE A 90 -8.51 15.76 13.47
N SER A 91 -9.25 15.63 12.38
CA SER A 91 -10.28 16.61 12.01
C SER A 91 -11.40 16.71 13.06
N HIS A 92 -11.75 15.60 13.71
CA HIS A 92 -12.66 15.62 14.86
C HIS A 92 -12.03 16.30 16.07
N ASP A 93 -10.77 15.97 16.39
CA ASP A 93 -10.08 16.50 17.55
C ASP A 93 -9.81 18.00 17.44
N LEU A 94 -9.52 18.51 16.23
CA LEU A 94 -9.35 19.94 15.94
C LEU A 94 -10.64 20.75 16.12
N ARG A 95 -11.82 20.12 16.01
CA ARG A 95 -13.11 20.80 16.20
C ARG A 95 -13.30 21.29 17.64
N THR A 96 -12.80 20.54 18.61
CA THR A 96 -12.90 20.85 20.05
C THR A 96 -12.17 22.14 20.42
N PRO A 97 -10.85 22.30 20.19
CA PRO A 97 -10.15 23.54 20.47
C PRO A 97 -10.67 24.70 19.61
N LEU A 98 -11.07 24.47 18.36
CA LEU A 98 -11.69 25.52 17.52
C LEU A 98 -12.98 26.06 18.15
N THR A 99 -13.86 25.17 18.63
CA THR A 99 -15.11 25.58 19.30
C THR A 99 -14.82 26.37 20.57
N ALA A 100 -13.81 25.96 21.34
CA ALA A 100 -13.38 26.69 22.54
C ALA A 100 -12.83 28.08 22.21
N ILE A 101 -12.00 28.20 21.16
CA ILE A 101 -11.47 29.48 20.69
C ILE A 101 -12.60 30.43 20.28
N CYS A 102 -13.56 29.95 19.48
CA CYS A 102 -14.74 30.74 19.11
C CYS A 102 -15.53 31.20 20.35
N GLY A 103 -15.70 30.33 21.34
CA GLY A 103 -16.34 30.67 22.61
C GLY A 103 -15.60 31.76 23.37
N TYR A 104 -14.28 31.67 23.50
CA TYR A 104 -13.46 32.68 24.17
C TYR A 104 -13.47 34.02 23.43
N LEU A 105 -13.40 34.01 22.10
CA LEU A 105 -13.51 35.23 21.28
C LEU A 105 -14.86 35.94 21.52
N TYR A 106 -15.95 35.18 21.54
CA TYR A 106 -17.28 35.73 21.86
C TYR A 106 -17.37 36.32 23.28
N MET A 107 -16.69 35.71 24.26
CA MET A 107 -16.64 36.23 25.63
C MET A 107 -15.81 37.52 25.73
N ILE A 108 -14.72 37.62 24.96
CA ILE A 108 -13.90 38.84 24.85
C ILE A 108 -14.73 39.99 24.29
N GLU A 109 -15.54 39.76 23.24
CA GLU A 109 -16.41 40.78 22.65
C GLU A 109 -17.48 41.33 23.61
N LYS A 110 -17.78 40.60 24.69
CA LYS A 110 -18.85 40.93 25.65
C LYS A 110 -18.37 41.46 26.98
N THR A 111 -17.06 41.67 27.15
CA THR A 111 -16.50 42.07 28.43
C THR A 111 -15.56 43.26 28.27
N ASP A 112 -15.73 44.25 29.16
CA ASP A 112 -14.82 45.41 29.27
C ASP A 112 -13.73 45.17 30.35
N ASP A 113 -13.78 44.03 31.04
CA ASP A 113 -12.77 43.63 32.02
C ASP A 113 -11.49 43.15 31.33
N ARG A 114 -10.48 44.02 31.37
CA ARG A 114 -9.16 43.75 30.79
C ARG A 114 -8.49 42.49 31.37
N ALA A 115 -8.69 42.19 32.66
CA ALA A 115 -8.11 40.99 33.26
C ALA A 115 -8.76 39.71 32.73
N ALA A 116 -10.07 39.75 32.47
CA ALA A 116 -10.78 38.64 31.83
C ALA A 116 -10.35 38.46 30.37
N VAL A 117 -10.15 39.56 29.62
CA VAL A 117 -9.63 39.51 28.24
C VAL A 117 -8.26 38.86 28.19
N ASP A 118 -7.31 39.29 29.03
CA ASP A 118 -5.96 38.73 29.07
C ASP A 118 -5.98 37.22 29.40
N ARG A 119 -6.88 36.81 30.30
CA ARG A 119 -7.08 35.38 30.63
C ARG A 119 -7.64 34.59 29.44
N TYR A 120 -8.65 35.09 28.73
CA TYR A 120 -9.20 34.41 27.56
C TYR A 120 -8.19 34.30 26.42
N LEU A 121 -7.36 35.34 26.20
CA LEU A 121 -6.26 35.28 25.24
C LEU A 121 -5.25 34.18 25.60
N SER A 122 -4.93 33.99 26.88
CA SER A 122 -4.05 32.89 27.32
C SER A 122 -4.63 31.51 27.01
N PHE A 123 -5.93 31.33 27.19
CA PHE A 123 -6.60 30.07 26.84
C PHE A 123 -6.66 29.84 25.33
N ILE A 124 -6.87 30.88 24.53
CA ILE A 124 -6.81 30.79 23.07
C ILE A 124 -5.42 30.32 22.65
N ALA A 125 -4.36 30.92 23.19
CA ALA A 125 -2.98 30.54 22.88
C ALA A 125 -2.70 29.06 23.21
N GLU A 126 -3.15 28.58 24.39
CA GLU A 126 -3.05 27.17 24.78
C GLU A 126 -3.77 26.24 23.78
N ARG A 127 -4.97 26.61 23.35
CA ARG A 127 -5.76 25.82 22.37
C ARG A 127 -5.13 25.82 20.98
N THR A 128 -4.56 26.93 20.54
CA THR A 128 -3.84 27.00 19.27
C THR A 128 -2.58 26.15 19.28
N GLU A 129 -1.83 26.11 20.39
CA GLU A 129 -0.66 25.23 20.49
C GLU A 129 -1.06 23.75 20.48
N ALA A 130 -2.14 23.38 21.15
CA ALA A 130 -2.67 22.01 21.08
C ALA A 130 -3.07 21.62 19.64
N MET A 131 -3.71 22.53 18.89
CA MET A 131 -4.02 22.29 17.48
C MET A 131 -2.77 22.09 16.63
N LYS A 132 -1.74 22.90 16.86
CA LYS A 132 -0.45 22.78 16.17
C LYS A 132 0.20 21.42 16.41
N GLN A 133 0.24 20.96 17.67
CA GLN A 133 0.77 19.64 18.03
C GLN A 133 0.05 18.52 17.28
N LEU A 134 -1.29 18.52 17.25
CA LEU A 134 -2.07 17.53 16.50
C LEU A 134 -1.73 17.54 15.00
N THR A 135 -1.57 18.71 14.39
CA THR A 135 -1.20 18.80 12.97
C THR A 135 0.23 18.33 12.69
N GLU A 136 1.15 18.53 13.63
CA GLU A 136 2.54 18.11 13.51
C GLU A 136 2.69 16.59 13.68
N GLU A 137 1.91 15.99 14.59
CA GLU A 137 1.79 14.53 14.71
C GLU A 137 1.25 13.89 13.43
N LEU A 138 0.22 14.47 12.81
CA LEU A 138 -0.31 14.00 11.52
C LEU A 138 0.74 14.05 10.41
N PHE A 139 1.48 15.16 10.34
CA PHE A 139 2.53 15.35 9.34
C PHE A 139 3.65 14.32 9.52
N ARG A 140 4.12 14.11 10.75
CA ARG A 140 5.13 13.08 11.06
C ARG A 140 4.65 11.69 10.65
N TYR A 141 3.41 11.34 10.98
CA TYR A 141 2.82 10.06 10.57
C TYR A 141 2.78 9.90 9.04
N SER A 142 2.37 10.95 8.32
CA SER A 142 2.33 10.95 6.85
C SER A 142 3.71 10.76 6.21
N VAL A 143 4.76 11.36 6.79
CA VAL A 143 6.14 11.21 6.29
C VAL A 143 6.63 9.78 6.50
N ILE A 144 6.44 9.21 7.68
CA ILE A 144 6.85 7.83 8.01
C ILE A 144 6.16 6.80 7.10
N GLN A 145 4.87 6.99 6.79
CA GLN A 145 4.13 6.10 5.87
C GLN A 145 4.62 6.19 4.41
N THR A 146 5.23 7.31 4.00
CA THR A 146 5.69 7.51 2.62
C THR A 146 7.11 7.00 2.41
N GLU A 147 7.90 6.96 3.47
CA GLU A 147 9.24 6.39 3.46
C GLU A 147 9.16 4.86 3.61
N ASP A 148 9.21 4.14 2.48
CA ASP A 148 9.48 2.69 2.40
C ASP A 148 10.97 2.43 2.75
N THR A 149 11.46 3.05 3.83
CA THR A 149 12.84 2.90 4.29
C THR A 149 12.95 1.50 4.88
N GLU A 150 13.63 0.60 4.18
CA GLU A 150 14.12 -0.66 4.77
C GLU A 150 14.88 -0.29 6.05
N ALA A 151 14.22 -0.44 7.20
CA ALA A 151 14.83 -0.17 8.49
C ALA A 151 16.02 -1.11 8.62
N VAL A 152 17.23 -0.55 8.52
CA VAL A 152 18.47 -1.32 8.68
C VAL A 152 18.51 -1.76 10.14
N LEU A 153 18.25 -3.04 10.36
CA LEU A 153 18.37 -3.64 11.68
C LEU A 153 19.85 -3.65 12.06
N GLU A 154 20.18 -2.94 13.13
CA GLU A 154 21.49 -2.99 13.77
C GLU A 154 21.40 -3.67 15.14
N ASP A 155 22.51 -4.22 15.60
CA ASP A 155 22.59 -4.85 16.91
C ASP A 155 22.67 -3.75 17.98
N VAL A 156 21.58 -3.55 18.72
CA VAL A 156 21.44 -2.46 19.70
C VAL A 156 21.64 -2.99 21.11
N ASN A 157 22.53 -2.35 21.86
CA ASN A 157 22.65 -2.59 23.30
C ASN A 157 21.48 -1.91 24.03
N VAL A 158 20.52 -2.73 24.48
CA VAL A 158 19.30 -2.26 25.15
C VAL A 158 19.60 -1.42 26.38
N ASN A 159 20.66 -1.71 27.15
CA ASN A 159 21.01 -0.91 28.33
C ASN A 159 21.41 0.52 27.95
N GLN A 160 22.18 0.66 26.87
CA GLN A 160 22.65 1.97 26.41
C GLN A 160 21.51 2.79 25.79
N ALA A 161 20.64 2.16 25.01
CA ALA A 161 19.43 2.81 24.49
C ALA A 161 18.49 3.29 25.60
N LEU A 162 18.40 2.54 26.71
CA LEU A 162 17.60 2.94 27.88
C LEU A 162 18.22 4.14 28.59
N GLU A 163 19.54 4.15 28.75
CA GLU A 163 20.28 5.24 29.40
C GLU A 163 20.13 6.55 28.61
N ASP A 164 20.24 6.49 27.28
CA ASP A 164 20.07 7.63 26.38
C ASP A 164 18.61 8.16 26.31
N SER A 165 17.62 7.33 26.65
CA SER A 165 16.19 7.72 26.62
C SER A 165 15.69 8.31 27.94
N ILE A 166 16.42 8.09 29.04
CA ILE A 166 16.02 8.51 30.40
C ILE A 166 16.79 9.77 30.84
N MET A 167 17.94 10.07 30.23
CA MET A 167 18.66 11.34 30.39
C MET A 167 18.20 12.42 29.42
#